data_AF-A0AAU0V8C3-F1
#
_entry.id   AF-A0AAU0V8C3-F1
#
_cell.length_a   1.000
_cell.length_b   1.000
_cell.length_c   1.000
_cell.angle_alpha   90.00
_cell.angle_beta   90.00
_cell.angle_gamma   90.00
#
_symmetry.space_group_name_H-M   'P 1'
#
loop_
_entity.id
_entity.type
_entity.pdbx_description
1 polymer ?
#
loop_
_entity_poly.entity_id
_entity_poly.type
_entity_poly.pdbx_seq_one_letter_code
_entity_poly.pdbx_strand_id
1 'polypeptide(L)' 'MERFPFPDDLIRAQREWHDVRRALAAPRPRHTTELRRRLLHLSVRIHWHPFWSTPDGWTPAARVELRRQTREARRAEAA' A
#
# COMPACT_ATOMS: atom_id res chain seq x y z
N MET A 1 -15.66 -15.09 3.32
CA MET A 1 -14.59 -14.10 3.10
C MET A 1 -15.13 -12.75 3.53
N GLU A 2 -14.83 -12.30 4.75
CA GLU A 2 -15.11 -10.93 5.17
C GLU A 2 -14.26 -9.99 4.30
N ARG A 3 -14.92 -9.35 3.34
CA ARG A 3 -14.29 -8.33 2.51
C ARG A 3 -14.27 -7.06 3.35
N PHE A 4 -13.15 -6.80 4.03
CA PHE A 4 -12.94 -5.52 4.69
C PHE A 4 -13.13 -4.41 3.64
N PRO A 5 -14.11 -3.51 3.81
CA PRO A 5 -14.29 -2.38 2.89
C PRO A 5 -13.19 -1.37 3.17
N PHE A 6 -12.00 -1.63 2.64
CA PHE A 6 -10.92 -0.65 2.71
C PHE A 6 -11.30 0.59 1.91
N PRO A 7 -11.01 1.79 2.44
CA PRO A 7 -11.15 3.02 1.68
C PRO A 7 -10.33 2.98 0.39
N ASP A 8 -10.92 3.48 -0.70
CA ASP A 8 -10.25 3.55 -2.00
C ASP A 8 -8.91 4.29 -1.95
N ASP A 9 -8.80 5.32 -1.11
CA ASP A 9 -7.59 6.11 -0.98
C ASP A 9 -6.45 5.32 -0.29
N LEU A 10 -6.78 4.45 0.67
CA LEU A 10 -5.84 3.53 1.31
C LEU A 10 -5.37 2.46 0.32
N ILE A 11 -6.28 1.91 -0.49
CA ILE A 11 -5.94 0.97 -1.57
C ILE A 11 -5.04 1.66 -2.61
N ARG A 12 -5.35 2.89 -3.00
CA ARG A 12 -4.54 3.68 -3.94
C ARG A 12 -3.15 3.98 -3.39
N ALA A 13 -3.05 4.40 -2.14
CA ALA A 13 -1.76 4.66 -1.48
C ALA A 13 -0.91 3.39 -1.41
N GLN A 14 -1.52 2.24 -1.11
CA GLN A 14 -0.83 0.95 -1.04
C GLN A 14 -0.33 0.48 -2.42
N ARG A 15 -1.10 0.70 -3.49
CA ARG A 15 -0.69 0.44 -4.88
C ARG A 15 0.50 1.33 -5.28
N GLU A 16 0.38 2.63 -5.07
CA GLU A 16 1.44 3.60 -5.40
C GLU A 16 2.73 3.28 -4.63
N TRP A 17 2.63 2.89 -3.36
CA TRP A 17 3.77 2.47 -2.56
C TRP A 17 4.48 1.26 -3.19
N HIS A 18 3.72 0.30 -3.72
CA HIS A 18 4.26 -0.88 -4.39
C HIS A 18 4.98 -0.53 -5.70
N ASP A 19 4.45 0.42 -6.46
CA ASP A 19 5.05 0.88 -7.72
C ASP A 19 6.33 1.68 -7.45
N VAL A 20 6.33 2.57 -6.47
CA VAL A 20 7.54 3.29 -6.02
C VAL A 20 8.61 2.31 -5.53
N ARG A 21 8.22 1.29 -4.77
CA ARG A 21 9.14 0.24 -4.32
C ARG A 21 9.71 -0.57 -5.49
N ARG A 22 8.91 -0.88 -6.52
CA ARG A 22 9.38 -1.55 -7.73
C ARG A 22 10.36 -0.68 -8.53
N ALA A 23 10.04 0.61 -8.67
CA ALA A 23 10.93 1.57 -9.33
C ALA A 23 12.28 1.68 -8.60
N LEU A 24 12.28 1.66 -7.26
CA LEU A 24 13.50 1.64 -6.45
C LEU A 24 14.29 0.33 -6.56
N ALA A 25 13.62 -0.80 -6.81
CA ALA A 25 14.25 -2.11 -6.98
C ALA A 25 14.80 -2.34 -8.40
N ALA A 26 14.49 -1.47 -9.36
CA ALA A 26 14.99 -1.57 -10.73
C ALA A 26 16.50 -1.29 -10.80
N PRO A 27 17.25 -1.91 -11.72
CA PRO A 27 18.66 -1.60 -11.93
C PRO A 27 18.87 -0.14 -12.31
N ARG A 28 19.75 0.57 -11.60
CA ARG A 28 20.06 2.01 -11.78
C ARG A 28 18.80 2.89 -11.82
N PRO A 29 18.05 3.00 -10.71
CA PRO A 29 16.83 3.77 -10.67
C PRO A 29 17.13 5.25 -10.95
N ARG A 30 16.36 5.85 -11.86
CA ARG A 30 16.35 7.30 -12.06
C ARG A 30 15.52 7.95 -10.95
N HIS A 31 15.86 9.18 -10.57
CA HIS A 31 15.12 9.96 -9.56
C HIS A 31 15.03 9.28 -8.18
N THR A 32 16.08 8.55 -7.75
CA THR A 32 16.10 7.81 -6.47
C THR A 32 15.71 8.66 -5.25
N THR A 33 16.16 9.91 -5.19
CA THR A 33 15.82 10.82 -4.09
C THR A 33 14.32 11.14 -4.06
N GLU A 34 13.73 11.38 -5.22
CA GLU A 34 12.29 11.64 -5.35
C GLU A 34 11.48 10.39 -5.00
N LEU A 35 11.90 9.22 -5.51
CA LEU A 35 11.27 7.95 -5.19
C LEU A 35 11.33 7.64 -3.68
N ARG A 36 12.47 7.89 -3.02
CA ARG A 36 12.59 7.73 -1.56
C ARG A 36 11.68 8.69 -0.78
N ARG A 37 11.58 9.95 -1.20
CA ARG A 37 10.66 10.92 -0.59
C ARG A 37 9.20 10.49 -0.76
N ARG A 38 8.81 10.05 -1.96
CA ARG A 38 7.48 9.51 -2.23
C ARG A 38 7.19 8.27 -1.38
N LEU A 39 8.16 7.35 -1.26
CA LEU A 39 8.03 6.16 -0.42
C LEU A 39 7.77 6.52 1.05
N LEU A 40 8.53 7.47 1.61
CA LEU A 40 8.33 7.95 2.97
C LEU A 40 6.95 8.60 3.15
N HIS A 41 6.55 9.47 2.23
CA HIS A 41 5.24 10.12 2.29
C HIS A 41 4.09 9.11 2.23
N LEU A 42 4.17 8.13 1.34
CA LEU A 42 3.19 7.05 1.22
C LEU A 42 3.16 6.17 2.46
N SER A 43 4.34 5.83 3.02
CA SER A 43 4.42 5.07 4.28
C SER A 43 3.77 5.83 5.44
N VAL A 44 3.99 7.15 5.55
CA VAL A 44 3.33 7.99 6.56
C VAL A 44 1.81 8.02 6.33
N ARG A 45 1.35 8.25 5.10
CA ARG A 45 -0.09 8.28 4.78
C ARG A 45 -0.79 6.95 5.08
N ILE A 46 -0.16 5.83 4.73
CA ILE A 46 -0.70 4.51 5.04
C ILE A 46 -0.69 4.29 6.55
N HIS A 47 0.38 4.61 7.27
CA HIS A 47 0.48 4.34 8.70
C HIS A 47 -0.49 5.18 9.55
N TRP A 48 -0.65 6.46 9.21
CA TRP A 48 -1.50 7.42 9.92
C TRP A 48 -2.92 7.50 9.34
N HIS A 49 -3.32 6.53 8.52
CA HIS A 49 -4.62 6.57 7.87
C HIS A 49 -5.76 6.49 8.91
N PRO A 50 -6.79 7.37 8.84
CA PRO A 50 -7.91 7.38 9.80
C PRO A 50 -8.64 6.04 9.92
N PHE A 51 -8.63 5.23 8.86
CA PHE A 51 -9.17 3.87 8.85
C PHE A 51 -8.64 3.02 10.01
N TRP A 52 -7.37 3.16 10.41
CA TRP A 52 -6.82 2.36 11.50
C TRP A 52 -7.38 2.70 12.88
N SER A 53 -8.01 3.87 13.02
CA SER A 53 -8.72 4.28 14.23
C SER A 53 -10.19 3.84 14.24
N THR A 54 -10.67 3.20 13.17
CA THR A 54 -12.03 2.64 13.10
C THR A 54 -12.06 1.23 13.70
N PRO A 55 -13.23 0.74 14.15
CA PRO A 55 -13.37 -0.62 14.67
C PRO A 55 -12.89 -1.70 13.70
N ASP A 56 -13.12 -1.50 12.40
CA ASP A 56 -12.68 -2.41 11.34
C ASP A 56 -11.15 -2.42 11.15
N GLY A 57 -10.50 -1.25 11.29
CA GLY A 57 -9.06 -1.10 11.09
C GLY A 57 -8.19 -1.36 12.33
N TRP A 58 -8.77 -1.38 13.53
CA TRP A 58 -8.00 -1.56 14.76
C TRP A 58 -7.38 -2.98 14.88
N THR A 59 -7.91 -3.95 14.15
CA THR A 59 -7.43 -5.34 14.24
C THR A 59 -6.11 -5.55 13.47
N PRO A 60 -5.17 -6.36 14.02
CA PRO A 60 -3.99 -6.81 13.26
C PRO A 60 -4.36 -7.53 11.96
N ALA A 61 -5.51 -8.19 11.94
CA ALA A 61 -6.07 -8.87 10.77
C ALA A 61 -6.32 -7.91 9.60
N ALA A 62 -6.80 -6.69 9.86
CA ALA A 62 -7.01 -5.69 8.82
C ALA A 62 -5.72 -5.28 8.08
N ARG A 63 -4.58 -5.20 8.81
CA ARG A 63 -3.27 -4.94 8.18
C ARG A 63 -2.77 -6.10 7.32
N VAL A 64 -3.03 -7.34 7.75
CA VAL A 64 -2.68 -8.54 6.99
C VAL A 64 -3.56 -8.62 5.74
N GLU A 65 -4.85 -8.33 5.87
CA GLU A 65 -5.80 -8.35 4.78
C GLU A 65 -5.48 -7.29 3.71
N LEU A 66 -5.09 -6.08 4.11
CA LEU A 66 -4.65 -5.05 3.18
C LEU A 66 -3.45 -5.52 2.34
N ARG A 67 -2.50 -6.22 2.97
CA ARG A 67 -1.33 -6.81 2.28
C ARG A 67 -1.75 -7.95 1.36
N ARG A 68 -2.72 -8.78 1.78
CA ARG A 68 -3.26 -9.88 0.96
C ARG A 68 -3.97 -9.35 -0.28
N GLN A 69 -4.95 -8.45 -0.12
CA GLN A 69 -5.70 -7.89 -1.24
C GLN A 69 -4.80 -7.16 -2.24
N THR A 70 -3.78 -6.42 -1.76
CA THR A 70 -2.84 -5.75 -2.67
C THR A 70 -1.97 -6.76 -3.43
N ARG A 71 -1.56 -7.87 -2.80
CA ARG A 71 -0.82 -8.94 -3.49
C ARG A 71 -1.69 -9.68 -4.50
N GLU A 72 -2.94 -9.96 -4.17
CA GLU A 72 -3.90 -10.66 -5.04
C GLU A 72 -4.29 -9.80 -6.24
N ALA A 73 -4.61 -8.52 -6.04
CA ALA A 73 -4.85 -7.57 -7.13
C ALA A 73 -3.66 -7.52 -8.11
N ARG A 74 -2.43 -7.56 -7.59
CA ARG A 74 -1.21 -7.59 -8.42
C ARG A 74 -1.01 -8.90 -9.16
N ARG A 75 -1.37 -10.04 -8.56
CA ARG A 75 -1.34 -11.34 -9.24
C ARG A 75 -2.34 -11.36 -10.40
N ALA A 76 -3.50 -10.72 -10.23
CA ALA A 76 -4.49 -10.57 -11.28
C ALA A 76 -4.07 -9.59 -12.38
N GLU A 77 -3.32 -8.52 -12.05
CA GLU A 77 -2.77 -7.56 -13.05
C GLU A 77 -1.58 -8.14 -13.85
N ALA A 78 -0.95 -9.21 -13.37
CA ALA A 78 0.22 -9.84 -14.00
C ALA A 78 -0.11 -11.13 -14.79
N ALA A 79 -1.38 -11.55 -14.81
CA ALA A 79 -1.89 -12.71 -15.54
C ALA A 79 -2.64 -12.25 -16.80
#